data_AF-F0QT89-F1
#
_entry.id   AF-F0QT89-F1
#
_cell.length_a   1.000
_cell.length_b   1.000
_cell.length_c   1.000
_cell.angle_alpha   90.00
_cell.angle_beta   90.00
_cell.angle_gamma   90.00
#
_symmetry.space_group_name_H-M   'P 1'
#
loop_
_entity.id
_entity.type
_entity.pdbx_description
1 polymer ?
#
loop_
_entity_poly.entity_id
_entity_poly.type
_entity_poly.pdbx_seq_one_letter_code
_entity_poly.pdbx_strand_id
1 'polypeptide(L)'
;MGAYVAVIVGVSLLRNALDRGAIKSHVDVVSKALLGDSRADVALGMLGLGSGLFRELVDYACGDLASCCAELGSLVRLRELVGGFDVEFFYTDTKTSWFCAMVIANCVSKGVLSGVRVLGATQVSLFGGDLEGGLSSFVDVMGRRLLNYSSRGFETYVVITGGTKLEAVLASMVAWLTDARPVYLVEGGPLIVLPRLPITLRPEVARALCSIDVGIMPSAEMLSELLRLGFVVRDGGGYRVPRWLRELLGARGLC
;
A
#
# COMPACT_ATOMS: atom_id res chain seq x y z
N MET A 1 -19.83 -9.95 10.92
CA MET A 1 -18.62 -9.09 11.02
C MET A 1 -18.00 -9.02 9.64
N GLY A 2 -17.61 -7.83 9.17
CA GLY A 2 -17.01 -7.65 7.85
C GLY A 2 -15.48 -7.68 7.89
N ALA A 3 -14.85 -7.74 6.72
CA ALA A 3 -13.41 -7.58 6.56
C ALA A 3 -13.09 -6.35 5.69
N TYR A 4 -11.96 -5.72 5.96
CA TYR A 4 -11.38 -4.64 5.16
C TYR A 4 -10.02 -5.08 4.62
N VAL A 5 -9.78 -4.85 3.34
CA VAL A 5 -8.58 -5.27 2.63
C VAL A 5 -7.94 -4.04 1.97
N ALA A 6 -6.75 -3.67 2.43
CA ALA A 6 -5.89 -2.73 1.72
C ALA A 6 -5.03 -3.50 0.72
N VAL A 7 -4.93 -3.04 -0.52
CA VAL A 7 -4.13 -3.69 -1.57
C VAL A 7 -3.06 -2.75 -2.09
N ILE A 8 -1.80 -3.13 -1.98
CA ILE A 8 -0.71 -2.40 -2.64
C ILE A 8 -0.67 -2.79 -4.11
N VAL A 9 -0.76 -1.80 -5.00
CA VAL A 9 -0.83 -1.99 -6.44
C VAL A 9 0.53 -1.77 -7.08
N GLY A 10 1.09 -2.86 -7.61
CA GLY A 10 2.27 -2.82 -8.46
C GLY A 10 1.91 -2.67 -9.93
N VAL A 11 2.83 -3.13 -10.78
CA VAL A 11 2.75 -3.01 -12.24
C VAL A 11 2.59 -4.37 -12.94
N SER A 12 2.31 -5.42 -12.16
CA SER A 12 2.25 -6.82 -12.65
C SER A 12 1.17 -7.01 -13.72
N LEU A 13 0.05 -6.30 -13.61
CA LEU A 13 -1.01 -6.28 -14.61
C LEU A 13 -0.48 -5.87 -16.00
N LEU A 14 0.22 -4.74 -16.08
CA LEU A 14 0.75 -4.22 -17.35
C LEU A 14 1.81 -5.15 -17.92
N ARG A 15 2.71 -5.68 -17.08
CA ARG A 15 3.74 -6.63 -17.51
C ARG A 15 3.12 -7.90 -18.09
N ASN A 16 2.18 -8.52 -17.37
CA ASN A 16 1.53 -9.75 -17.81
C ASN A 16 0.68 -9.53 -19.06
N ALA A 17 -0.05 -8.41 -19.15
CA ALA A 17 -0.85 -8.09 -20.32
C ALA A 17 0.02 -7.85 -21.56
N LEU A 18 1.18 -7.21 -21.39
CA LEU A 18 2.16 -7.01 -22.47
C LEU A 18 2.73 -8.36 -22.93
N ASP A 19 3.21 -9.19 -21.99
CA ASP A 19 3.84 -10.48 -22.27
C ASP A 19 2.88 -11.46 -22.96
N ARG A 20 1.59 -11.41 -22.62
CA ARG A 20 0.54 -12.24 -23.25
C ARG A 20 -0.06 -11.64 -24.52
N GLY A 21 0.46 -10.51 -25.00
CA GLY A 21 -0.04 -9.85 -26.21
C GLY A 21 -1.48 -9.34 -26.12
N ALA A 22 -1.96 -9.09 -24.89
CA ALA A 22 -3.30 -8.54 -24.66
C ALA A 22 -3.38 -7.04 -24.98
N ILE A 23 -2.23 -6.35 -24.93
CA ILE A 23 -2.10 -4.94 -25.28
C ILE A 23 -1.85 -4.83 -26.79
N LYS A 24 -2.78 -4.19 -27.50
CA LYS A 24 -2.66 -3.95 -28.95
C LYS A 24 -2.34 -2.50 -29.24
N SER A 25 -2.89 -1.60 -28.43
CA SER A 25 -2.66 -0.17 -28.53
C SER A 25 -1.51 0.28 -27.62
N HIS A 26 -0.73 1.27 -28.04
CA HIS A 26 0.28 1.92 -27.20
C HIS A 26 1.34 0.99 -26.58
N VAL A 27 1.63 -0.15 -27.24
CA VAL A 27 2.62 -1.16 -26.80
C VAL A 27 3.97 -0.53 -26.45
N ASP A 28 4.47 0.39 -27.30
CA ASP A 28 5.75 1.09 -27.09
C ASP A 28 5.73 1.96 -25.82
N VAL A 29 4.62 2.66 -25.55
CA VAL A 29 4.47 3.49 -24.34
C VAL A 29 4.48 2.61 -23.10
N VAL A 30 3.71 1.51 -23.09
CA VAL A 30 3.66 0.60 -21.94
C VAL A 30 5.02 -0.05 -21.70
N SER A 31 5.67 -0.56 -22.74
CA SER A 31 6.98 -1.19 -22.66
C SER A 31 8.04 -0.24 -22.06
N LYS A 32 8.12 0.99 -22.56
CA LYS A 32 9.05 2.01 -22.05
C LYS A 32 8.73 2.44 -20.63
N ALA A 33 7.45 2.60 -20.28
CA ALA A 33 7.05 2.95 -18.92
C ALA A 33 7.45 1.86 -17.91
N LEU A 34 7.29 0.58 -18.27
CA LEU A 34 7.72 -0.56 -17.43
C LEU A 34 9.25 -0.64 -17.25
N LEU A 35 10.02 -0.04 -18.17
CA LEU A 35 11.48 0.10 -18.07
C LEU A 35 11.91 1.36 -17.31
N GLY A 36 10.98 2.16 -16.82
CA GLY A 36 11.26 3.37 -16.04
C GLY A 36 11.45 4.64 -16.87
N ASP A 37 11.05 4.67 -18.14
CA ASP A 37 11.05 5.90 -18.94
C ASP A 37 10.00 6.88 -18.41
N SER A 38 10.46 8.02 -17.88
CA SER A 38 9.59 9.02 -17.25
C SER A 38 8.64 9.71 -18.22
N ARG A 39 9.02 9.86 -19.50
CA ARG A 39 8.13 10.43 -20.52
C ARG A 39 7.04 9.46 -20.89
N ALA A 40 7.37 8.18 -21.00
CA ALA A 40 6.40 7.13 -21.25
C ALA A 40 5.43 6.95 -20.07
N ASP A 41 5.90 7.03 -18.82
CA ASP A 41 5.05 7.01 -17.63
C ASP A 41 4.06 8.19 -17.65
N VAL A 42 4.53 9.41 -17.91
CA VAL A 42 3.64 10.58 -18.06
C VAL A 42 2.62 10.39 -19.18
N ALA A 43 3.05 9.88 -20.34
CA ALA A 43 2.15 9.61 -21.46
C ALA A 43 1.08 8.57 -21.11
N LEU A 44 1.44 7.51 -20.37
CA LEU A 44 0.49 6.52 -19.86
C LEU A 44 -0.58 7.17 -18.97
N GLY A 45 -0.18 8.13 -18.13
CA GLY A 45 -1.10 8.94 -17.33
C GLY A 45 -2.09 9.77 -18.18
N MET A 46 -1.65 10.25 -19.35
CA MET A 46 -2.49 11.04 -20.26
C MET A 46 -3.46 10.20 -21.08
N LEU A 47 -3.22 8.90 -21.26
CA LEU A 47 -4.14 8.01 -21.99
C LEU A 47 -5.51 7.94 -21.30
N GLY A 48 -5.57 8.22 -19.99
CA GLY A 48 -6.83 8.44 -19.27
C GLY A 48 -7.74 7.21 -19.19
N LEU A 49 -8.83 7.38 -18.44
CA LEU A 49 -9.88 6.36 -18.33
C LEU A 49 -10.72 6.33 -19.62
N GLY A 50 -10.98 5.13 -20.15
CA GLY A 50 -11.80 4.93 -21.36
C GLY A 50 -11.04 4.88 -22.69
N SER A 51 -9.71 5.06 -22.68
CA SER A 51 -8.87 4.81 -23.86
C SER A 51 -9.00 3.36 -24.39
N GLY A 52 -8.52 3.13 -25.62
CA GLY A 52 -8.37 1.78 -26.17
C GLY A 52 -7.55 0.88 -25.25
N LEU A 53 -6.41 1.39 -24.77
CA LEU A 53 -5.54 0.69 -23.82
C LEU A 53 -6.28 0.35 -22.51
N PHE A 54 -7.01 1.31 -21.93
CA PHE A 54 -7.76 1.05 -20.70
C PHE A 54 -8.78 -0.08 -20.88
N ARG A 55 -9.51 -0.10 -22.01
CA ARG A 55 -10.47 -1.16 -22.33
C ARG A 55 -9.79 -2.52 -22.52
N GLU A 56 -8.70 -2.56 -23.29
CA GLU A 56 -7.90 -3.78 -23.49
C GLU A 56 -7.46 -4.39 -22.16
N LEU A 57 -6.98 -3.56 -21.22
CA LEU A 57 -6.51 -4.02 -19.92
C LEU A 57 -7.65 -4.43 -18.99
N VAL A 58 -8.79 -3.73 -19.01
CA VAL A 58 -9.98 -4.14 -18.25
C VAL A 58 -10.51 -5.48 -18.75
N ASP A 59 -10.59 -5.68 -20.07
CA ASP A 59 -11.04 -6.94 -20.66
C ASP A 59 -10.08 -8.09 -20.31
N TYR A 60 -8.78 -7.84 -20.37
CA TYR A 60 -7.75 -8.78 -19.93
C TYR A 60 -7.87 -9.13 -18.44
N ALA A 61 -7.97 -8.13 -17.56
CA ALA A 61 -8.06 -8.32 -16.12
C ALA A 61 -9.34 -9.10 -15.75
N CYS A 62 -10.48 -8.74 -16.33
CA CYS A 62 -11.77 -9.35 -16.00
C CYS A 62 -11.98 -10.73 -16.65
N GLY A 63 -11.22 -11.06 -17.70
CA GLY A 63 -11.27 -12.38 -18.34
C GLY A 63 -10.62 -13.50 -17.52
N ASP A 64 -9.61 -13.17 -16.71
CA ASP A 64 -8.84 -14.14 -15.90
C ASP A 64 -8.33 -13.47 -14.61
N LEU A 65 -9.22 -13.29 -13.64
CA LEU A 65 -8.92 -12.59 -12.38
C LEU A 65 -7.74 -13.21 -11.61
N ALA A 66 -7.62 -14.55 -11.64
CA ALA A 66 -6.65 -15.26 -10.82
C ALA A 66 -5.22 -15.09 -11.34
N SER A 67 -5.05 -14.98 -12.66
CA SER A 67 -3.74 -15.02 -13.31
C SER A 67 -3.35 -13.70 -14.00
N CYS A 68 -4.26 -12.74 -14.10
CA CYS A 68 -3.97 -11.48 -14.79
C CYS A 68 -2.91 -10.65 -14.05
N CYS A 69 -2.97 -10.59 -12.72
CA CYS A 69 -2.05 -9.83 -11.88
C CYS A 69 -2.03 -10.34 -10.44
N ALA A 70 -0.98 -9.97 -9.71
CA ALA A 70 -0.76 -10.38 -8.33
C ALA A 70 -1.89 -9.92 -7.38
N GLU A 71 -2.43 -8.73 -7.63
CA GLU A 71 -3.46 -8.10 -6.82
C GLU A 71 -4.78 -8.87 -6.90
N LEU A 72 -5.29 -9.10 -8.12
CA LEU A 72 -6.55 -9.81 -8.34
C LEU A 72 -6.46 -11.29 -7.94
N GLY A 73 -5.32 -11.95 -8.23
CA GLY A 73 -5.07 -13.31 -7.76
C GLY A 73 -5.14 -13.42 -6.24
N SER A 74 -4.54 -12.45 -5.52
CA SER A 74 -4.59 -12.40 -4.06
C SER A 74 -6.01 -12.19 -3.54
N LEU A 75 -6.80 -11.31 -4.19
CA LEU A 75 -8.18 -11.04 -3.79
C LEU A 75 -9.09 -12.26 -4.01
N VAL A 76 -8.94 -12.98 -5.13
CA VAL A 76 -9.68 -14.22 -5.40
C VAL A 76 -9.44 -15.23 -4.28
N ARG A 77 -8.16 -15.50 -3.95
CA ARG A 77 -7.80 -16.46 -2.90
C ARG A 77 -8.19 -16.00 -1.51
N LEU A 78 -8.06 -14.71 -1.21
CA LEU A 78 -8.45 -14.19 0.10
C LEU A 78 -9.97 -14.30 0.29
N ARG A 79 -10.75 -14.03 -0.75
CA ARG A 79 -12.22 -14.15 -0.74
C ARG A 79 -12.70 -15.57 -0.47
N GLU A 80 -11.98 -16.58 -0.96
CA GLU A 80 -12.23 -17.99 -0.65
C GLU A 80 -12.06 -18.28 0.85
N LEU A 81 -11.15 -17.59 1.54
CA LEU A 81 -10.84 -17.82 2.95
C LEU A 81 -11.71 -17.02 3.92
N VAL A 82 -11.98 -15.75 3.61
CA VAL A 82 -12.62 -14.80 4.56
C VAL A 82 -14.03 -14.38 4.15
N GLY A 83 -14.50 -14.83 2.99
CA GLY A 83 -15.78 -14.41 2.42
C GLY A 83 -15.72 -13.01 1.82
N GLY A 84 -16.81 -12.25 1.97
CA GLY A 84 -16.93 -10.90 1.41
C GLY A 84 -16.19 -9.83 2.22
N PHE A 85 -15.70 -8.80 1.54
CA PHE A 85 -14.94 -7.71 2.16
C PHE A 85 -15.02 -6.40 1.39
N ASP A 86 -14.72 -5.32 2.10
CA ASP A 86 -14.48 -4.01 1.50
C ASP A 86 -13.00 -3.90 1.09
N VAL A 87 -12.72 -3.43 -0.12
CA VAL A 87 -11.36 -3.31 -0.66
C VAL A 87 -11.02 -1.89 -1.07
N GLU A 88 -9.82 -1.43 -0.71
CA GLU A 88 -9.25 -0.15 -1.16
C GLU A 88 -7.87 -0.40 -1.77
N PHE A 89 -7.61 0.21 -2.92
CA PHE A 89 -6.36 0.05 -3.65
C PHE A 89 -5.42 1.21 -3.37
N PHE A 90 -4.17 0.93 -3.04
CA PHE A 90 -3.15 1.94 -2.76
C PHE A 90 -2.07 1.86 -3.83
N TYR A 91 -1.84 2.96 -4.52
CA TYR A 91 -0.87 3.06 -5.62
C TYR A 91 0.15 4.16 -5.32
N THR A 92 1.38 4.00 -5.82
CA THR A 92 2.44 4.98 -5.61
C THR A 92 2.48 6.06 -6.70
N ASP A 93 3.41 7.01 -6.59
CA ASP A 93 3.48 8.23 -7.41
C ASP A 93 3.67 8.05 -8.92
N THR A 94 3.73 6.81 -9.40
CA THR A 94 3.91 6.49 -10.82
C THR A 94 2.57 6.42 -11.53
N LYS A 95 2.53 6.88 -12.78
CA LYS A 95 1.33 6.75 -13.61
C LYS A 95 1.06 5.29 -13.97
N THR A 96 2.10 4.48 -14.04
CA THR A 96 2.00 3.03 -14.23
C THR A 96 1.23 2.35 -13.10
N SER A 97 1.58 2.63 -11.84
CA SER A 97 0.86 2.09 -10.66
C SER A 97 -0.58 2.65 -10.57
N TRP A 98 -0.75 3.97 -10.78
CA TRP A 98 -2.09 4.59 -10.87
C TRP A 98 -2.97 3.89 -11.90
N PHE A 99 -2.47 3.70 -13.12
CA PHE A 99 -3.24 3.14 -14.22
C PHE A 99 -3.64 1.68 -13.93
N CYS A 100 -2.74 0.88 -13.36
CA CYS A 100 -3.07 -0.46 -12.88
C CYS A 100 -4.18 -0.44 -11.82
N ALA A 101 -4.09 0.47 -10.84
CA ALA A 101 -5.08 0.57 -9.77
C ALA A 101 -6.47 0.94 -10.32
N MET A 102 -6.53 1.84 -11.30
CA MET A 102 -7.79 2.20 -11.95
C MET A 102 -8.40 1.02 -12.72
N VAL A 103 -7.59 0.27 -13.47
CA VAL A 103 -8.06 -0.92 -14.22
C VAL A 103 -8.58 -1.99 -13.26
N ILE A 104 -7.81 -2.31 -12.22
CA ILE A 104 -8.19 -3.32 -11.21
C ILE A 104 -9.48 -2.89 -10.49
N ALA A 105 -9.55 -1.64 -10.02
CA ALA A 105 -10.73 -1.12 -9.35
C ALA A 105 -11.95 -1.15 -10.25
N ASN A 106 -11.81 -0.76 -11.53
CA ASN A 106 -12.90 -0.85 -12.51
C ASN A 106 -13.36 -2.29 -12.70
N CYS A 107 -12.43 -3.22 -12.85
CA CYS A 107 -12.74 -4.62 -13.06
C CYS A 107 -13.53 -5.22 -11.89
N VAL A 108 -13.06 -5.04 -10.65
CA VAL A 108 -13.77 -5.53 -9.46
C VAL A 108 -15.13 -4.87 -9.30
N SER A 109 -15.24 -3.56 -9.61
CA SER A 109 -16.50 -2.81 -9.53
C SER A 109 -17.58 -3.29 -10.50
N LYS A 110 -17.21 -4.03 -11.57
CA LYS A 110 -18.19 -4.69 -12.46
C LYS A 110 -18.85 -5.92 -11.82
N GLY A 111 -18.52 -6.26 -10.58
CA GLY A 111 -19.13 -7.38 -9.84
C GLY A 111 -18.56 -8.75 -10.20
N VAL A 112 -17.42 -8.80 -10.90
CA VAL A 112 -16.74 -10.05 -11.30
C VAL A 112 -16.28 -10.89 -10.10
N LEU A 113 -16.09 -10.26 -8.94
CA LEU A 113 -15.74 -10.91 -7.68
C LEU A 113 -16.86 -10.69 -6.65
N SER A 114 -17.77 -11.66 -6.54
CA SER A 114 -18.97 -11.52 -5.70
C SER A 114 -18.65 -11.40 -4.21
N GLY A 115 -19.35 -10.48 -3.53
CA GLY A 115 -19.14 -10.18 -2.11
C GLY A 115 -17.97 -9.24 -1.83
N VAL A 116 -17.28 -8.74 -2.86
CA VAL A 116 -16.20 -7.74 -2.71
C VAL A 116 -16.71 -6.37 -3.14
N ARG A 117 -16.58 -5.37 -2.25
CA ARG A 117 -17.00 -3.98 -2.52
C ARG A 117 -15.79 -3.07 -2.61
N VAL A 118 -15.62 -2.42 -3.77
CA VAL A 118 -14.55 -1.43 -3.97
C VAL A 118 -14.91 -0.12 -3.28
N LEU A 119 -14.03 0.35 -2.40
CA LEU A 119 -14.16 1.65 -1.72
C LEU A 119 -13.51 2.78 -2.53
N GLY A 120 -12.47 2.45 -3.30
CA GLY A 120 -11.76 3.40 -4.14
C GLY A 120 -10.31 2.99 -4.37
N ALA A 121 -9.56 3.92 -4.94
CA ALA A 121 -8.13 3.83 -5.13
C ALA A 121 -7.48 5.14 -4.68
N THR A 122 -6.47 5.05 -3.82
CA THR A 122 -5.85 6.18 -3.14
C THR A 122 -4.35 6.20 -3.42
N GLN A 123 -3.83 7.38 -3.78
CA GLN A 123 -2.40 7.56 -3.95
C GLN A 123 -1.69 7.59 -2.60
N VAL A 124 -0.54 6.94 -2.53
CA VAL A 124 0.40 7.06 -1.41
C VAL A 124 1.73 7.53 -1.97
N SER A 125 2.23 8.65 -1.45
CA SER A 125 3.53 9.13 -1.89
C SER A 125 4.64 8.30 -1.28
N LEU A 126 5.58 7.85 -2.09
CA LEU A 126 6.71 7.02 -1.64
C LEU A 126 8.01 7.32 -2.38
N PHE A 127 7.95 7.64 -3.67
CA PHE A 127 9.13 7.79 -4.53
C PHE A 127 9.43 9.25 -4.91
N GLY A 128 8.74 10.22 -4.32
CA GLY A 128 8.89 11.66 -4.61
C GLY A 128 10.19 12.33 -4.12
N GLY A 129 11.25 11.57 -3.83
CA GLY A 129 12.54 12.11 -3.34
C GLY A 129 12.59 12.47 -1.84
N ASP A 130 11.44 12.53 -1.15
CA ASP A 130 11.33 12.63 0.31
C ASP A 130 10.90 11.26 0.89
N LEU A 131 11.86 10.40 1.25
CA LEU A 131 11.58 9.08 1.81
C LEU A 131 10.82 9.19 3.15
N GLU A 132 11.14 10.19 3.98
CA GLU A 132 10.51 10.39 5.29
C GLU A 132 9.04 10.82 5.12
N GLY A 133 8.79 11.75 4.19
CA GLY A 133 7.44 12.13 3.78
C GLY A 133 6.68 11.00 3.11
N GLY A 134 7.36 10.15 2.34
CA GLY A 134 6.73 9.01 1.71
C GLY A 134 6.26 7.96 2.73
N LEU A 135 7.15 7.60 3.67
CA LEU A 135 6.79 6.74 4.81
C LEU A 135 5.64 7.33 5.63
N SER A 136 5.68 8.65 5.85
CA SER A 136 4.63 9.37 6.57
C SER A 136 3.29 9.27 5.85
N SER A 137 3.27 9.43 4.53
CA SER A 137 2.07 9.26 3.71
C SER A 137 1.52 7.83 3.81
N PHE A 138 2.41 6.82 3.80
CA PHE A 138 2.02 5.42 3.91
C PHE A 138 1.33 5.11 5.24
N VAL A 139 1.91 5.59 6.35
CA VAL A 139 1.33 5.42 7.69
C VAL A 139 0.04 6.22 7.85
N ASP A 140 0.02 7.48 7.42
CA ASP A 140 -1.14 8.36 7.55
C ASP A 140 -2.33 7.82 6.74
N VAL A 141 -2.13 7.61 5.44
CA VAL A 141 -3.21 7.26 4.51
C VAL A 141 -3.70 5.83 4.73
N MET A 142 -2.81 4.84 4.70
CA MET A 142 -3.21 3.43 4.85
C MET A 142 -3.47 3.08 6.32
N GLY A 143 -2.60 3.54 7.23
CA GLY A 143 -2.71 3.21 8.66
C GLY A 143 -3.97 3.77 9.31
N ARG A 144 -4.38 5.01 9.03
CA ARG A 144 -5.64 5.57 9.55
C ARG A 144 -6.86 4.81 9.03
N ARG A 145 -6.84 4.35 7.78
CA ARG A 145 -7.92 3.50 7.22
C ARG A 145 -8.01 2.17 7.96
N LEU A 146 -6.89 1.48 8.13
CA LEU A 146 -6.82 0.21 8.85
C LEU A 146 -7.32 0.35 10.29
N LEU A 147 -6.88 1.38 11.02
CA LEU A 147 -7.30 1.62 12.40
C LEU A 147 -8.78 1.96 12.52
N ASN A 148 -9.34 2.75 11.60
CA ASN A 148 -10.78 3.07 11.59
C ASN A 148 -11.64 1.82 11.37
N TYR A 149 -11.25 0.93 10.45
CA TYR A 149 -11.97 -0.33 10.26
C TYR A 149 -11.80 -1.28 11.44
N SER A 150 -10.57 -1.41 11.95
CA SER A 150 -10.26 -2.23 13.12
C SER A 150 -11.05 -1.79 14.36
N SER A 151 -11.14 -0.49 14.64
CA SER A 151 -11.89 0.05 15.79
C SER A 151 -13.40 -0.19 15.70
N ARG A 152 -13.93 -0.41 14.49
CA ARG A 152 -15.32 -0.80 14.22
C ARG A 152 -15.54 -2.32 14.26
N GLY A 153 -14.52 -3.09 14.63
CA GLY A 153 -14.58 -4.55 14.77
C GLY A 153 -14.46 -5.30 13.44
N PHE A 154 -13.91 -4.69 12.38
CA PHE A 154 -13.62 -5.39 11.13
C PHE A 154 -12.30 -6.14 11.23
N GLU A 155 -12.25 -7.30 10.60
CA GLU A 155 -10.98 -8.00 10.36
C GLU A 155 -10.21 -7.25 9.25
N THR A 156 -8.98 -6.83 9.53
CA THR A 156 -8.16 -6.04 8.59
C THR A 156 -7.04 -6.87 7.97
N TYR A 157 -6.87 -6.71 6.66
CA TYR A 157 -5.84 -7.38 5.86
C TYR A 157 -5.11 -6.38 4.98
N VAL A 158 -3.84 -6.65 4.69
CA VAL A 158 -3.02 -5.86 3.75
C VAL A 158 -2.40 -6.81 2.73
N VAL A 159 -2.84 -6.75 1.47
CA VAL A 159 -2.25 -7.53 0.38
C VAL A 159 -0.93 -6.88 -0.03
N ILE A 160 0.15 -7.61 0.20
CA ILE A 160 1.55 -7.21 -0.04
C ILE A 160 2.19 -8.00 -1.18
N THR A 161 1.41 -8.77 -1.94
CA THR A 161 1.90 -9.53 -3.11
C THR A 161 2.36 -8.62 -4.24
N GLY A 162 1.62 -7.53 -4.46
CA GLY A 162 1.93 -6.51 -5.45
C GLY A 162 2.97 -5.51 -4.95
N GLY A 163 3.44 -4.67 -5.87
CA GLY A 163 4.40 -3.62 -5.59
C GLY A 163 5.87 -4.07 -5.60
N THR A 164 6.73 -3.15 -5.23
CA THR A 164 8.16 -3.36 -4.99
C THR A 164 8.40 -4.04 -3.65
N LYS A 165 9.57 -4.65 -3.46
CA LYS A 165 9.96 -5.23 -2.17
C LYS A 165 9.92 -4.20 -1.04
N LEU A 166 10.27 -2.94 -1.34
CA LEU A 166 10.22 -1.86 -0.35
C LEU A 166 8.78 -1.54 0.06
N GLU A 167 7.87 -1.38 -0.90
CA GLU A 167 6.44 -1.18 -0.63
C GLU A 167 5.87 -2.32 0.23
N ALA A 168 6.20 -3.59 -0.10
CA ALA A 168 5.73 -4.75 0.65
C ALA A 168 6.24 -4.77 2.11
N VAL A 169 7.51 -4.43 2.33
CA VAL A 169 8.10 -4.32 3.68
C VAL A 169 7.39 -3.24 4.48
N LEU A 170 7.21 -2.06 3.90
CA LEU A 170 6.58 -0.93 4.57
C LEU A 170 5.10 -1.20 4.87
N ALA A 171 4.39 -1.79 3.92
CA ALA A 171 3.00 -2.20 4.12
C ALA A 171 2.85 -3.27 5.20
N SER A 172 3.78 -4.22 5.28
CA SER A 172 3.81 -5.21 6.37
C SER A 172 4.02 -4.56 7.73
N MET A 173 4.94 -3.60 7.82
CA MET A 173 5.18 -2.85 9.05
C MET A 173 3.93 -2.08 9.50
N VAL A 174 3.28 -1.35 8.59
CA VAL A 174 2.04 -0.62 8.90
C VAL A 174 0.92 -1.57 9.28
N ALA A 175 0.79 -2.72 8.58
CA ALA A 175 -0.19 -3.73 8.92
C ALA A 175 -0.04 -4.19 10.38
N TRP A 176 1.15 -4.62 10.79
CA TRP A 176 1.38 -5.07 12.18
C TRP A 176 1.20 -3.96 13.21
N LEU A 177 1.68 -2.75 12.91
CA LEU A 177 1.51 -1.60 13.80
C LEU A 177 0.04 -1.18 13.96
N THR A 178 -0.85 -1.61 13.06
CA THR A 178 -2.29 -1.31 13.07
C THR A 178 -3.17 -2.53 13.34
N ASP A 179 -2.57 -3.64 13.81
CA ASP A 179 -3.24 -4.92 14.10
C ASP A 179 -3.91 -5.61 12.88
N ALA A 180 -3.45 -5.27 11.68
CA ALA A 180 -3.85 -5.93 10.43
C ALA A 180 -2.94 -7.12 10.10
N ARG A 181 -3.46 -8.04 9.27
CA ARG A 181 -2.72 -9.22 8.78
C ARG A 181 -2.17 -8.97 7.38
N PRO A 182 -0.85 -9.00 7.17
CA PRO A 182 -0.31 -9.00 5.82
C PRO A 182 -0.68 -10.30 5.09
N VAL A 183 -0.95 -10.20 3.79
CA VAL A 183 -1.36 -11.30 2.92
C VAL A 183 -0.46 -11.35 1.69
N TYR A 184 0.13 -12.50 1.42
CA TYR A 184 1.05 -12.71 0.31
C TYR A 184 0.66 -13.96 -0.47
N LEU A 185 0.46 -13.83 -1.78
CA LEU A 185 0.23 -14.97 -2.68
C LEU A 185 1.57 -15.44 -3.25
N VAL A 186 1.94 -16.68 -2.96
CA VAL A 186 3.14 -17.30 -3.56
C VAL A 186 2.86 -17.55 -5.04
N GLU A 187 3.82 -17.21 -5.91
CA GLU A 187 3.72 -17.49 -7.34
C GLU A 187 3.56 -19.00 -7.59
N GLY A 188 2.47 -19.39 -8.26
CA GLY A 188 2.10 -20.79 -8.48
C GLY A 188 1.74 -21.57 -7.20
N GLY A 189 1.62 -20.90 -6.06
CA GLY A 189 1.50 -21.50 -4.75
C GLY A 189 0.29 -21.00 -3.93
N PRO A 190 0.29 -21.26 -2.61
CA PRO A 190 -0.81 -20.89 -1.74
C PRO A 190 -0.81 -19.40 -1.38
N LEU A 191 -1.97 -18.92 -0.92
CA LEU A 191 -2.08 -17.66 -0.20
C LEU A 191 -1.59 -17.85 1.23
N ILE A 192 -0.67 -16.99 1.66
CA ILE A 192 -0.15 -16.94 3.03
C ILE A 192 -0.77 -15.73 3.72
N VAL A 193 -1.48 -15.98 4.82
CA VAL A 193 -1.93 -14.94 5.74
C VAL A 193 -0.95 -14.91 6.92
N LEU A 194 -0.16 -13.84 7.01
CA LEU A 194 0.77 -13.66 8.11
C LEU A 194 0.03 -13.36 9.41
N PRO A 195 0.58 -13.77 10.57
CA PRO A 195 -0.08 -13.54 11.85
C PRO A 195 -0.21 -12.06 12.15
N ARG A 196 -1.22 -11.72 12.96
CA ARG A 196 -1.21 -10.46 13.71
C ARG A 196 -0.07 -10.51 14.69
N LEU A 197 0.82 -9.53 14.62
CA LEU A 197 1.87 -9.38 15.61
C LEU A 197 1.46 -8.21 16.51
N PRO A 198 1.32 -8.42 17.84
CA PRO A 198 0.99 -7.35 18.77
C PRO A 198 2.23 -6.48 19.03
N ILE A 199 2.72 -5.84 17.98
CA ILE A 199 3.89 -4.94 18.03
C ILE A 199 3.38 -3.57 18.42
N THR A 200 3.87 -3.08 19.54
CA THR A 200 3.62 -1.71 20.00
C THR A 200 4.94 -1.06 20.41
N LEU A 201 4.97 0.26 20.37
CA LEU A 201 6.06 1.02 20.97
C LEU A 201 5.99 0.84 22.49
N ARG A 202 7.15 0.62 23.11
CA ARG A 202 7.23 0.59 24.58
C ARG A 202 6.69 1.92 25.14
N PRO A 203 5.87 1.92 26.21
CA PRO A 203 5.24 3.15 26.71
C PRO A 203 6.23 4.29 27.01
N GLU A 204 7.40 3.96 27.53
CA GLU A 204 8.48 4.90 27.80
C GLU A 204 9.08 5.51 26.53
N VAL A 205 9.19 4.73 25.46
CA VAL A 205 9.65 5.21 24.14
C VAL A 205 8.60 6.14 23.54
N ALA A 206 7.33 5.75 23.56
CA ALA A 206 6.23 6.58 23.04
C ALA A 206 6.16 7.92 23.79
N ARG A 207 6.19 7.91 25.13
CA ARG A 207 6.19 9.15 25.95
C ARG A 207 7.39 10.05 25.65
N ALA A 208 8.58 9.47 25.51
CA ALA A 208 9.78 10.23 25.19
C ALA A 208 9.67 10.89 23.80
N LEU A 209 9.13 10.18 22.81
CA LEU A 209 8.89 10.74 21.47
C LEU A 209 7.84 11.86 21.50
N CYS A 210 6.71 11.70 22.20
CA CYS A 210 5.71 12.76 22.36
C CYS A 210 6.30 13.99 23.07
N SER A 211 7.16 13.78 24.08
CA SER A 211 7.82 14.85 24.82
C SER A 211 8.74 15.67 23.91
N ILE A 212 9.53 15.01 23.06
CA ILE A 212 10.41 15.70 22.09
C ILE A 212 9.59 16.55 21.12
N ASP A 213 8.44 16.06 20.65
CA ASP A 213 7.59 16.80 19.70
C ASP A 213 7.01 18.10 20.30
N VAL A 214 6.80 18.14 21.62
CA VAL A 214 6.39 19.36 22.36
C VAL A 214 7.58 20.15 22.95
N GLY A 215 8.82 19.81 22.57
CA GLY A 215 10.04 20.52 22.98
C GLY A 215 10.60 20.14 24.35
N ILE A 216 10.11 19.07 24.98
CA ILE A 216 10.59 18.54 26.26
C ILE A 216 11.62 17.42 26.01
N MET A 217 12.85 17.61 26.46
CA MET A 217 13.91 16.61 26.27
C MET A 217 13.84 15.49 27.32
N PRO A 218 13.92 14.21 26.91
CA PRO A 218 14.01 13.08 27.83
C PRO A 218 15.41 13.00 28.46
N SER A 219 15.64 11.98 29.30
CA SER A 219 16.98 11.72 29.85
C SER A 219 18.02 11.54 28.73
N ALA A 220 19.28 11.91 29.01
CA ALA A 220 20.37 11.80 28.04
C ALA A 220 20.55 10.35 27.53
N GLU A 221 20.36 9.37 28.39
CA GLU A 221 20.39 7.94 28.06
C GLU A 221 19.28 7.57 27.06
N MET A 222 18.04 7.96 27.34
CA MET A 222 16.90 7.71 26.43
C MET A 222 17.09 8.42 25.10
N LEU A 223 17.54 9.68 25.10
CA LEU A 223 17.82 10.43 23.87
C LEU A 223 18.91 9.75 23.04
N SER A 224 19.98 9.27 23.67
CA SER A 224 21.04 8.50 23.00
C SER A 224 20.51 7.21 22.38
N GLU A 225 19.66 6.48 23.09
CA GLU A 225 19.01 5.27 22.57
C GLU A 225 18.12 5.60 21.36
N LEU A 226 17.27 6.64 21.44
CA LEU A 226 16.39 7.04 20.36
C LEU A 226 17.16 7.49 19.10
N LEU A 227 18.28 8.19 19.26
CA LEU A 227 19.19 8.54 18.16
C LEU A 227 19.81 7.30 17.52
N ARG A 228 20.29 6.36 18.35
CA ARG A 228 20.89 5.10 17.87
C ARG A 228 19.89 4.24 17.10
N LEU A 229 18.62 4.24 17.51
CA LEU A 229 17.54 3.54 16.84
C LEU A 229 16.98 4.27 15.62
N GLY A 230 17.40 5.53 15.37
CA GLY A 230 16.90 6.35 14.27
C GLY A 230 15.47 6.89 14.50
N PHE A 231 14.97 6.87 15.74
CA PHE A 231 13.66 7.40 16.10
C PHE A 231 13.67 8.90 16.38
N VAL A 232 14.85 9.49 16.48
CA VAL A 232 15.09 10.93 16.60
C VAL A 232 16.25 11.28 15.68
N VAL A 233 16.20 12.44 15.05
CA VAL A 233 17.30 12.97 14.22
C VAL A 233 17.75 14.33 14.73
N ARG A 234 19.04 14.64 14.54
CA ARG A 234 19.61 15.96 14.83
C ARG A 234 19.29 16.92 13.69
N ASP A 235 18.76 18.09 14.02
CA ASP A 235 18.43 19.12 13.05
C ASP A 235 18.62 20.52 13.65
N GLY A 236 19.32 21.40 12.95
CA GLY A 236 19.46 22.82 13.33
C GLY A 236 19.93 23.12 14.76
N GLY A 237 20.69 22.23 15.40
CA GLY A 237 21.13 22.37 16.80
C GLY A 237 20.18 21.77 17.85
N GLY A 238 19.09 21.15 17.42
CA GLY A 238 18.14 20.42 18.27
C GLY A 238 17.89 18.99 17.82
N TYR A 239 16.79 18.43 18.32
CA TYR A 239 16.35 17.06 18.06
C TYR A 239 14.91 17.08 17.57
N ARG A 240 14.61 16.32 16.52
CA ARG A 240 13.24 16.18 16.00
C ARG A 240 12.84 14.72 15.88
N VAL A 241 11.55 14.45 16.09
CA VAL A 241 10.95 13.15 15.76
C VAL A 241 10.65 13.11 14.26
N PRO A 242 11.04 12.04 13.54
CA PRO A 242 10.67 11.86 12.14
C PRO A 242 9.16 11.94 11.90
N ARG A 243 8.74 12.54 10.79
CA ARG A 243 7.35 12.78 10.40
C ARG A 243 6.51 11.49 10.45
N TRP A 244 7.03 10.39 9.90
CA TRP A 244 6.32 9.11 9.89
C TRP A 244 6.07 8.53 11.30
N LEU A 245 6.97 8.77 12.26
CA LEU A 245 6.78 8.35 13.64
C LEU A 245 5.70 9.18 14.32
N ARG A 246 5.63 10.47 14.02
CA ARG A 246 4.56 11.35 14.54
C ARG A 246 3.20 10.93 14.01
N GLU A 247 3.09 10.65 12.71
CA GLU A 247 1.84 10.13 12.14
C GLU A 247 1.46 8.77 12.73
N LEU A 248 2.43 7.88 12.98
CA LEU A 248 2.18 6.61 13.64
C LEU A 248 1.63 6.79 15.06
N LEU A 249 2.30 7.64 15.85
CA LEU A 249 1.90 7.93 17.23
C LEU A 249 0.51 8.56 17.27
N GLY A 250 0.24 9.53 16.39
CA GLY A 250 -1.06 10.19 16.25
C GLY A 250 -2.18 9.25 15.79
N ALA A 251 -1.90 8.40 14.79
CA ALA A 251 -2.87 7.41 14.33
C ALA A 251 -3.27 6.44 15.44
N ARG A 252 -2.33 6.10 16.34
CA ARG A 252 -2.57 5.24 17.51
C ARG A 252 -3.12 5.98 18.73
N GLY A 253 -3.23 7.31 18.70
CA GLY A 253 -3.64 8.12 19.85
C GLY A 253 -2.66 8.03 21.03
N LEU A 254 -1.37 7.85 20.75
CA LEU A 254 -0.30 7.80 21.76
C LEU A 254 0.27 9.19 22.04
N CYS A 255 0.30 10.01 21.00
CA CYS A 255 0.21 11.46 21.04
C CYS A 255 -1.06 11.82 20.22
#